data_AF-A0A8X7XIK3-F1
#
_entry.id   AF-A0A8X7XIK3-F1
#
_cell.length_a   1.000
_cell.length_b   1.000
_cell.length_c   1.000
_cell.angle_alpha   90.00
_cell.angle_beta   90.00
_cell.angle_gamma   90.00
#
_symmetry.space_group_name_H-M   'P 1'
#
loop_
_entity.id
_entity.type
_entity.pdbx_description
1 polymer ?
#
loop_
_entity_poly.entity_id
_entity_poly.type
_entity_poly.pdbx_seq_one_letter_code
_entity_poly.pdbx_strand_id
1 'polypeptide(L)'
;MTEFWLISAPNDRSNQQTWERMQAVTTKSNLSNNFKFAIPDIKVGNLDLMITLTDELGKLDIYTESVLKKIAQYTAETMEDSKDRIQENLLANGVDLVTYVTRFQWDMAKYPIKQSLVNLIEVISKQISQIESDFKSRSLSYNNLKGNLQSKEKKAVTNYGTWLKTYESLTDLVVPQSTKYGLPVNFQAVLLQPSKKQYKRLREVLNAVFKHLDGTAATSVVDYGMEIPGLNIGNQEYYSYVYFKIDLNMIDH
;
A
#
# COMPACT_ATOMS: atom_id res chain seq x y z
N MET A 1 21.58 15.46 12.19
CA MET A 1 22.79 14.68 12.54
C MET A 1 22.28 13.42 13.23
N THR A 2 22.56 12.23 12.69
CA THR A 2 21.90 10.95 13.07
C THR A 2 22.83 9.97 13.80
N GLU A 3 24.10 10.34 13.98
CA GLU A 3 25.10 9.49 14.61
C GLU A 3 25.24 9.86 16.10
N PHE A 4 25.21 8.85 16.96
CA PHE A 4 25.39 8.98 18.41
C PHE A 4 26.43 7.98 18.87
N TRP A 5 27.30 8.41 19.78
CA TRP A 5 28.31 7.54 20.39
C TRP A 5 27.90 7.24 21.83
N LEU A 6 27.69 5.96 22.13
CA LEU A 6 27.44 5.50 23.49
C LEU A 6 28.78 5.08 24.10
N ILE A 7 29.17 5.74 25.19
CA ILE A 7 30.41 5.43 25.92
C ILE A 7 30.09 5.13 27.37
N SER A 8 30.90 4.26 27.98
CA SER A 8 30.85 3.94 29.40
C SER A 8 32.24 4.09 30.00
N ALA A 9 32.32 4.62 31.22
CA ALA A 9 33.56 4.79 31.96
C ALA A 9 33.34 4.31 33.41
N PRO A 10 34.35 3.72 34.06
CA PRO A 10 34.24 3.23 35.42
C PRO A 10 33.82 4.32 36.40
N ASN A 11 32.99 3.91 37.35
CA ASN A 11 32.56 4.77 38.41
C ASN A 11 33.50 4.56 39.65
N ASP A 12 34.57 5.37 39.83
CA ASP A 12 35.37 5.52 41.07
C ASP A 12 34.85 6.56 42.09
N ARG A 13 35.10 6.45 43.41
CA ARG A 13 34.48 7.34 44.45
C ARG A 13 34.58 8.89 44.22
N SER A 14 35.34 9.40 43.25
CA SER A 14 35.33 10.78 42.73
C SER A 14 34.31 11.10 41.60
N ASN A 15 33.46 10.14 41.20
CA ASN A 15 32.68 10.10 39.94
C ASN A 15 31.69 11.17 39.58
N GLN A 16 31.25 12.01 40.51
CA GLN A 16 30.51 13.19 40.11
C GLN A 16 31.34 13.96 39.04
N GLN A 17 32.66 13.85 39.12
CA GLN A 17 33.61 14.41 38.18
C GLN A 17 33.70 13.73 36.81
N THR A 18 33.39 12.44 36.57
CA THR A 18 33.65 11.85 35.23
C THR A 18 32.72 12.46 34.18
N TRP A 19 31.42 12.52 34.48
CA TRP A 19 30.45 13.23 33.65
C TRP A 19 30.76 14.72 33.58
N GLU A 20 30.97 15.37 34.73
CA GLU A 20 31.21 16.82 34.80
C GLU A 20 32.48 17.25 34.06
N ARG A 21 33.56 16.48 34.20
CA ARG A 21 34.84 16.69 33.50
C ARG A 21 34.64 16.53 32.01
N MET A 22 34.07 15.41 31.56
CA MET A 22 33.80 15.17 30.13
C MET A 22 32.93 16.30 29.56
N GLN A 23 31.82 16.63 30.23
CA GLN A 23 30.94 17.72 29.86
C GLN A 23 31.70 19.05 29.74
N ALA A 24 32.53 19.37 30.73
CA ALA A 24 33.30 20.61 30.75
C ALA A 24 34.26 20.72 29.55
N VAL A 25 35.01 19.66 29.21
CA VAL A 25 35.94 19.72 28.06
C VAL A 25 35.22 19.68 26.71
N THR A 26 34.18 18.85 26.55
CA THR A 26 33.52 18.72 25.24
C THR A 26 32.58 19.87 24.93
N THR A 27 31.86 20.40 25.93
CA THR A 27 30.95 21.54 25.72
C THR A 27 31.70 22.87 25.62
N LYS A 28 32.77 23.08 26.40
CA LYS A 28 33.57 24.31 26.32
C LYS A 28 34.15 24.53 24.91
N SER A 29 34.50 23.44 24.24
CA SER A 29 35.04 23.46 22.87
C SER A 29 33.98 23.19 21.79
N ASN A 30 32.69 23.15 22.15
CA ASN A 30 31.55 22.86 21.26
C ASN A 30 31.74 21.59 20.40
N LEU A 31 32.32 20.54 20.98
CA LEU A 31 32.66 19.29 20.29
C LEU A 31 31.49 18.32 20.23
N SER A 32 30.58 18.35 21.20
CA SER A 32 29.44 17.43 21.28
C SER A 32 28.30 17.94 22.17
N ASN A 33 27.09 17.50 21.85
CA ASN A 33 25.94 17.54 22.74
C ASN A 33 25.89 16.24 23.54
N ASN A 34 25.96 16.33 24.87
CA ASN A 34 26.03 15.14 25.71
C ASN A 34 24.69 14.92 26.43
N PHE A 35 24.27 13.66 26.52
CA PHE A 35 23.06 13.24 27.19
C PHE A 35 23.40 12.13 28.19
N LYS A 36 22.83 12.16 29.39
CA LYS A 36 22.97 11.06 30.34
C LYS A 36 22.14 9.88 29.85
N PHE A 37 22.73 8.69 29.85
CA PHE A 37 22.05 7.45 29.48
C PHE A 37 21.87 6.59 30.74
N ALA A 38 20.63 6.50 31.24
CA ALA A 38 20.35 5.81 32.50
C ALA A 38 20.24 4.29 32.29
N ILE A 39 21.29 3.57 32.67
CA ILE A 39 21.31 2.10 32.71
C ILE A 39 20.95 1.66 34.12
N PRO A 40 19.94 0.79 34.31
CA PRO A 40 19.60 0.32 35.64
C PRO A 40 20.58 -0.74 36.16
N ASP A 41 20.58 -0.94 37.47
CA ASP A 41 21.35 -2.00 38.11
C ASP A 41 20.72 -3.37 37.82
N ILE A 42 21.15 -4.00 36.72
CA ILE A 42 20.74 -5.35 36.35
C ILE A 42 21.62 -6.36 37.10
N LYS A 43 21.01 -7.40 37.65
CA LYS A 43 21.74 -8.47 38.31
C LYS A 43 22.55 -9.27 37.28
N VAL A 44 23.85 -8.98 37.24
CA VAL A 44 24.84 -9.74 36.46
C VAL A 44 25.28 -10.99 37.23
N GLY A 45 25.54 -12.08 36.49
CA GLY A 45 26.00 -13.35 37.06
C GLY A 45 27.50 -13.36 37.36
N ASN A 46 28.12 -14.53 37.25
CA ASN A 46 29.57 -14.67 37.34
C ASN A 46 30.27 -14.26 36.03
N LEU A 47 31.59 -14.12 36.07
CA LEU A 47 32.39 -13.67 34.93
C LEU A 47 32.24 -14.59 33.71
N ASP A 48 32.23 -15.90 33.91
CA ASP A 48 32.09 -16.87 32.81
C ASP A 48 30.78 -16.69 32.05
N LEU A 49 29.67 -16.51 32.79
CA LEU A 49 28.37 -16.20 32.18
C LEU A 49 28.41 -14.86 31.44
N MET A 50 29.10 -13.84 31.97
CA MET A 50 29.20 -12.53 31.31
C MET A 50 29.94 -12.62 29.96
N ILE A 51 30.96 -13.47 29.86
CA ILE A 51 31.68 -13.70 28.59
C ILE A 51 30.74 -14.34 27.57
N THR A 52 30.04 -15.41 27.94
CA THR A 52 29.05 -16.05 27.05
C THR A 52 27.95 -15.07 26.63
N LEU A 53 27.42 -14.30 27.57
CA LEU A 53 26.38 -13.31 27.29
C LEU A 53 26.87 -12.16 26.40
N THR A 54 28.16 -11.82 26.43
CA THR A 54 28.73 -10.79 25.54
C THR A 54 28.65 -11.23 24.08
N ASP A 55 29.01 -12.48 23.78
CA ASP A 55 28.91 -13.04 22.43
C ASP A 55 27.45 -13.15 21.97
N GLU A 56 26.54 -13.57 22.87
CA GLU A 56 25.11 -13.66 22.58
C GLU A 56 24.48 -12.28 22.31
N LEU A 57 24.82 -11.28 23.14
CA LEU A 57 24.38 -9.90 22.95
C LEU A 57 24.90 -9.33 21.63
N GLY A 58 26.15 -9.59 21.26
CA GLY A 58 26.71 -9.14 19.97
C GLY A 58 25.96 -9.72 18.77
N LYS A 59 25.60 -11.01 18.82
CA LYS A 59 24.78 -11.64 17.78
C LYS A 59 23.37 -11.07 17.75
N LEU A 60 22.76 -10.89 18.91
CA LEU A 60 21.41 -10.34 19.04
C LEU A 60 21.34 -8.91 18.53
N ASP A 61 22.35 -8.07 18.81
CA ASP A 61 22.44 -6.69 18.35
C ASP A 61 22.46 -6.62 16.80
N ILE A 62 23.37 -7.36 16.17
CA ILE A 62 23.46 -7.44 14.69
C ILE A 62 22.13 -7.94 14.09
N TYR A 63 21.52 -8.95 14.70
CA TYR A 63 20.24 -9.47 14.24
C TYR A 63 19.13 -8.41 14.37
N THR A 64 19.04 -7.74 15.51
CA THR A 64 18.07 -6.67 15.79
C THR A 64 18.20 -5.52 14.80
N GLU A 65 19.42 -5.05 14.56
CA GLU A 65 19.69 -4.00 13.58
C GLU A 65 19.24 -4.44 12.18
N SER A 66 19.50 -5.69 11.80
CA SER A 66 19.09 -6.21 10.49
C SER A 66 17.56 -6.23 10.32
N VAL A 67 16.81 -6.56 11.37
CA VAL A 67 15.34 -6.57 11.35
C VAL A 67 14.81 -5.14 11.27
N LEU A 68 15.36 -4.22 12.07
CA LEU A 68 14.98 -2.80 12.03
C LEU A 68 15.23 -2.17 10.66
N LYS A 69 16.39 -2.42 10.04
CA LYS A 69 16.71 -1.94 8.68
C LYS A 69 15.74 -2.47 7.64
N LYS A 70 15.39 -3.76 7.69
CA LYS A 70 14.39 -4.35 6.78
C LYS A 70 13.02 -3.68 6.91
N ILE A 71 12.56 -3.44 8.14
CA ILE A 71 11.27 -2.78 8.39
C ILE A 71 11.28 -1.35 7.86
N ALA A 72 12.31 -0.56 8.22
CA ALA A 72 12.43 0.82 7.77
C ALA A 72 12.50 0.95 6.24
N GLN A 73 13.26 0.08 5.59
CA GLN A 73 13.37 0.02 4.13
C GLN A 73 12.03 -0.31 3.47
N TYR A 74 11.30 -1.28 4.02
CA TYR A 74 9.99 -1.65 3.50
C TYR A 74 8.94 -0.54 3.67
N THR A 75 8.95 0.16 4.80
CA THR A 75 8.13 1.36 5.00
C THR A 75 8.46 2.42 3.96
N ALA A 76 9.74 2.66 3.68
CA ALA A 76 10.19 3.60 2.66
C ALA A 76 9.70 3.25 1.25
N GLU A 77 9.75 1.97 0.89
CA GLU A 77 9.28 1.47 -0.40
C GLU A 77 7.76 1.53 -0.56
N THR A 78 7.02 1.36 0.54
CA THR A 78 5.56 1.40 0.52
C THR A 78 5.01 2.83 0.39
N MET A 79 5.76 3.83 0.84
CA MET A 79 5.39 5.25 0.81
C MET A 79 5.79 5.95 -0.51
N GLU A 80 5.41 5.37 -1.66
CA GLU A 80 5.89 5.76 -3.01
C GLU A 80 5.83 7.28 -3.29
N ASP A 81 4.83 8.01 -2.78
CA ASP A 81 4.62 9.46 -3.01
C ASP A 81 5.14 10.40 -1.91
N SER A 82 5.69 9.87 -0.81
CA SER A 82 6.04 10.69 0.37
C SER A 82 7.29 10.20 1.10
N LYS A 83 8.32 9.83 0.33
CA LYS A 83 9.62 9.39 0.87
C LYS A 83 10.25 10.43 1.81
N ASP A 84 10.04 11.72 1.56
CA ASP A 84 10.55 12.79 2.43
C ASP A 84 9.88 12.81 3.83
N ARG A 85 8.76 12.10 4.00
CA ARG A 85 7.97 12.01 5.25
C ARG A 85 8.12 10.67 5.98
N ILE A 86 9.08 9.83 5.57
CA ILE A 86 9.35 8.54 6.25
C ILE A 86 9.69 8.77 7.74
N GLN A 87 10.42 9.85 8.04
CA GLN A 87 10.80 10.22 9.41
C GLN A 87 9.57 10.50 10.31
N GLU A 88 8.42 10.88 9.75
CA GLU A 88 7.18 11.07 10.50
C GLU A 88 6.55 9.73 10.92
N ASN A 89 6.89 8.63 10.25
CA ASN A 89 6.33 7.31 10.51
C ASN A 89 7.26 6.41 11.35
N LEU A 90 8.57 6.67 11.30
CA LEU A 90 9.56 5.95 12.10
C LEU A 90 9.69 6.54 13.50
N LEU A 91 8.66 6.32 14.31
CA LEU A 91 8.59 6.80 15.70
C LEU A 91 8.77 5.64 16.68
N ALA A 92 9.46 5.91 17.79
CA ALA A 92 9.53 5.03 18.95
C ALA A 92 8.63 5.57 20.06
N ASN A 93 7.63 4.80 20.48
CA ASN A 93 6.63 5.21 21.48
C ASN A 93 5.95 6.56 21.15
N GLY A 94 5.73 6.85 19.87
CA GLY A 94 5.10 8.09 19.40
C GLY A 94 6.03 9.31 19.37
N VAL A 95 7.32 9.11 19.60
CA VAL A 95 8.35 10.16 19.63
C VAL A 95 9.41 9.86 18.57
N ASP A 96 10.04 10.88 18.00
CA ASP A 96 11.12 10.68 17.04
C ASP A 96 12.33 9.96 17.66
N LEU A 97 13.10 9.26 16.84
CA LEU A 97 14.20 8.42 17.32
C LEU A 97 15.31 9.20 18.04
N VAL A 98 15.57 10.45 17.62
CA VAL A 98 16.59 11.30 18.26
C VAL A 98 16.15 11.66 19.67
N THR A 99 14.91 12.10 19.84
CA THR A 99 14.35 12.40 21.16
C THR A 99 14.26 11.14 22.02
N TYR A 100 13.89 10.00 21.43
CA TYR A 100 13.83 8.72 22.15
C TYR A 100 15.19 8.31 22.72
N VAL A 101 16.27 8.37 21.92
CA VAL A 101 17.62 7.99 22.35
C VAL A 101 18.18 8.99 23.38
N THR A 102 17.99 10.29 23.16
CA THR A 102 18.51 11.33 24.07
C THR A 102 17.76 11.42 25.41
N ARG A 103 16.57 10.84 25.49
CA ARG A 103 15.74 10.76 26.71
C ARG A 103 15.42 9.31 27.11
N PHE A 104 16.28 8.38 26.70
CA PHE A 104 16.07 6.96 26.94
C PHE A 104 15.82 6.67 28.42
N GLN A 105 14.79 5.87 28.68
CA GLN A 105 14.51 5.29 29.98
C GLN A 105 14.27 3.80 29.82
N TRP A 106 14.81 3.03 30.75
CA TRP A 106 14.58 1.60 30.78
C TRP A 106 13.11 1.30 31.07
N ASP A 107 12.49 0.49 30.20
CA ASP A 107 11.11 0.04 30.39
C ASP A 107 11.06 -1.06 31.46
N MET A 108 10.91 -0.65 32.71
CA MET A 108 10.85 -1.54 33.87
C MET A 108 9.61 -2.44 33.88
N ALA A 109 8.54 -2.05 33.18
CA ALA A 109 7.32 -2.84 33.10
C ALA A 109 7.51 -4.00 32.11
N LYS A 110 8.15 -3.72 30.97
CA LYS A 110 8.41 -4.70 29.92
C LYS A 110 9.63 -5.56 30.21
N TYR A 111 10.67 -5.01 30.82
CA TYR A 111 11.94 -5.67 31.13
C TYR A 111 12.33 -5.48 32.60
N PRO A 112 11.73 -6.23 33.55
CA PRO A 112 11.95 -5.99 34.97
C PRO A 112 13.39 -6.30 35.41
N ILE A 113 14.04 -5.34 36.08
CA ILE A 113 15.45 -5.48 36.55
C ILE A 113 15.67 -6.56 37.62
N LYS A 114 14.59 -7.09 38.20
CA LYS A 114 14.63 -8.22 39.13
C LYS A 114 14.91 -9.55 38.43
N GLN A 115 14.71 -9.63 37.12
CA GLN A 115 15.03 -10.83 36.34
C GLN A 115 16.53 -10.92 36.08
N SER A 116 17.02 -12.14 35.84
CA SER A 116 18.41 -12.34 35.44
C SER A 116 18.67 -11.74 34.05
N LEU A 117 19.91 -11.31 33.81
CA LEU A 117 20.32 -10.81 32.49
C LEU A 117 20.04 -11.84 31.37
N VAL A 118 20.24 -13.13 31.64
CA VAL A 118 19.94 -14.22 30.70
C VAL A 118 18.47 -14.20 30.27
N ASN A 119 17.55 -14.12 31.24
CA ASN A 119 16.11 -14.12 30.94
C ASN A 119 15.70 -12.87 30.17
N LEU A 120 16.28 -11.71 30.50
CA LEU A 120 16.02 -10.47 29.77
C LEU A 120 16.45 -10.58 28.30
N ILE A 121 17.62 -11.15 28.05
CA ILE A 121 18.13 -11.39 26.68
C ILE A 121 17.22 -12.36 25.92
N GLU A 122 16.79 -13.45 26.56
CA GLU A 122 15.89 -14.43 25.95
C GLU A 122 14.54 -13.78 25.57
N VAL A 123 13.96 -12.99 26.48
CA VAL A 123 12.69 -12.27 26.23
C VAL A 123 12.84 -11.29 25.07
N ILE A 124 13.91 -10.50 25.03
CA ILE A 124 14.18 -9.55 23.94
C ILE A 124 14.37 -10.30 22.61
N SER A 125 15.20 -11.36 22.61
CA SER A 125 15.46 -12.19 21.43
C SER A 125 14.18 -12.79 20.85
N LYS A 126 13.32 -13.36 21.70
CA LYS A 126 12.03 -13.92 21.30
C LYS A 126 11.09 -12.86 20.74
N GLN A 127 11.02 -11.69 21.37
CA GLN A 127 10.20 -10.58 20.88
C GLN A 127 10.65 -10.11 19.49
N ILE A 128 11.95 -9.95 19.27
CA ILE A 128 12.50 -9.50 17.98
C ILE A 128 12.25 -10.55 16.89
N SER A 129 12.42 -11.83 17.22
CA SER A 129 12.10 -12.93 16.30
C SER A 129 10.62 -12.97 15.93
N GLN A 130 9.73 -12.74 16.90
CA GLN A 130 8.28 -12.67 16.65
C GLN A 130 7.94 -11.47 15.76
N ILE A 131 8.52 -10.30 16.02
CA ILE A 131 8.36 -9.10 15.19
C ILE A 131 8.79 -9.38 13.74
N GLU A 132 9.94 -10.03 13.52
CA GLU A 132 10.38 -10.38 12.16
C GLU A 132 9.41 -11.34 11.46
N SER A 133 8.93 -12.36 12.18
CA SER A 133 7.96 -13.33 11.65
C SER A 133 6.64 -12.66 11.24
N ASP A 134 6.08 -11.84 12.13
CA ASP A 134 4.84 -11.11 11.89
C ASP A 134 4.99 -10.11 10.74
N PHE A 135 6.13 -9.41 10.68
CA PHE A 135 6.47 -8.52 9.58
C PHE A 135 6.54 -9.28 8.24
N LYS A 136 7.27 -10.40 8.16
CA LYS A 136 7.35 -11.22 6.94
C LYS A 136 5.97 -11.68 6.46
N SER A 137 5.14 -12.16 7.39
CA SER A 137 3.77 -12.59 7.09
C SER A 137 2.94 -11.45 6.48
N ARG A 138 2.91 -10.29 7.15
CA ARG A 138 2.15 -9.12 6.70
C ARG A 138 2.66 -8.57 5.36
N SER A 139 3.96 -8.48 5.18
CA SER A 139 4.58 -7.98 3.94
C SER A 139 4.28 -8.90 2.75
N LEU A 140 4.27 -10.21 2.95
CA LEU A 140 3.86 -11.18 1.91
C LEU A 140 2.38 -10.99 1.53
N SER A 141 1.49 -10.89 2.53
CA SER A 141 0.07 -10.63 2.28
C SER A 141 -0.15 -9.33 1.51
N TYR A 142 0.53 -8.24 1.91
CA TYR A 142 0.46 -6.96 1.21
C TYR A 142 0.95 -7.05 -0.23
N ASN A 143 2.13 -7.64 -0.46
CA ASN A 143 2.71 -7.76 -1.81
C ASN A 143 1.82 -8.61 -2.73
N ASN A 144 1.21 -9.67 -2.22
CA ASN A 144 0.24 -10.47 -2.96
C ASN A 144 -0.99 -9.64 -3.37
N LEU A 145 -1.54 -8.84 -2.44
CA LEU A 145 -2.67 -7.95 -2.72
C LEU A 145 -2.29 -6.86 -3.74
N LYS A 146 -1.13 -6.23 -3.58
CA LYS A 146 -0.59 -5.22 -4.52
C LYS A 146 -0.44 -5.81 -5.93
N GLY A 147 0.17 -6.99 -6.06
CA GLY A 147 0.35 -7.67 -7.34
C GLY A 147 -0.98 -8.06 -8.01
N ASN A 148 -1.95 -8.54 -7.22
CA ASN A 148 -3.30 -8.85 -7.69
C ASN A 148 -4.02 -7.59 -8.21
N LEU A 149 -3.91 -6.47 -7.48
CA LEU A 149 -4.50 -5.20 -7.85
C LEU A 149 -3.87 -4.65 -9.15
N GLN A 150 -2.54 -4.61 -9.26
CA GLN A 150 -1.85 -4.18 -10.47
C GLN A 150 -2.21 -5.02 -11.70
N SER A 151 -2.38 -6.33 -11.50
CA SER A 151 -2.81 -7.24 -12.58
C SER A 151 -4.24 -6.95 -13.04
N LYS A 152 -5.14 -6.62 -12.10
CA LYS A 152 -6.52 -6.21 -12.40
C LYS A 152 -6.56 -4.86 -13.11
N GLU A 153 -5.78 -3.89 -12.66
CA GLU A 153 -5.69 -2.56 -13.30
C GLU A 153 -5.18 -2.66 -14.74
N LYS A 154 -4.09 -3.40 -14.98
CA LYS A 154 -3.56 -3.60 -16.34
C LYS A 154 -4.61 -4.23 -17.26
N LYS A 155 -5.33 -5.24 -16.79
CA LYS A 155 -6.44 -5.86 -17.55
C LYS A 155 -7.56 -4.88 -17.85
N ALA A 156 -7.95 -4.03 -16.89
CA ALA A 156 -8.96 -3.00 -17.09
C ALA A 156 -8.54 -1.97 -18.14
N VAL A 157 -7.29 -1.50 -18.10
CA VAL A 157 -6.72 -0.57 -19.08
C VAL A 157 -6.69 -1.21 -20.48
N THR A 158 -6.26 -2.47 -20.59
CA THR A 158 -6.30 -3.20 -21.87
C THR A 158 -7.72 -3.35 -22.40
N ASN A 159 -8.69 -3.69 -21.55
CA ASN A 159 -10.09 -3.86 -21.94
C ASN A 159 -10.71 -2.55 -22.44
N TYR A 160 -10.44 -1.42 -21.77
CA TYR A 160 -10.88 -0.10 -22.22
C TYR A 160 -10.26 0.27 -23.58
N GLY A 161 -8.96 0.00 -23.77
CA GLY A 161 -8.29 0.23 -25.06
C GLY A 161 -8.86 -0.62 -26.20
N THR A 162 -9.20 -1.88 -25.93
CA THR A 162 -9.89 -2.76 -26.90
C THR A 162 -11.29 -2.23 -27.21
N TRP A 163 -12.05 -1.81 -26.19
CA TRP A 163 -13.38 -1.24 -26.37
C TRP A 163 -13.36 0.04 -27.22
N LEU A 164 -12.42 0.95 -26.97
CA LEU A 164 -12.23 2.16 -27.78
C LEU A 164 -12.00 1.83 -29.26
N LYS A 165 -11.11 0.87 -29.55
CA LYS A 165 -10.85 0.43 -30.93
C LYS A 165 -12.08 -0.19 -31.59
N THR A 166 -12.86 -0.98 -30.83
CA THR A 166 -14.11 -1.54 -31.34
C THR A 166 -15.15 -0.43 -31.58
N TYR A 167 -15.25 0.55 -30.69
CA TYR A 167 -16.14 1.70 -30.86
C TYR A 167 -15.74 2.55 -32.08
N GLU A 168 -14.46 2.87 -32.26
CA GLU A 168 -13.95 3.57 -33.45
C GLU A 168 -14.27 2.79 -34.73
N SER A 169 -13.99 1.48 -34.74
CA SER A 169 -14.30 0.61 -35.89
C SER A 169 -15.80 0.53 -36.19
N LEU A 170 -16.65 0.46 -35.15
CA LEU A 170 -18.11 0.50 -35.32
C LEU A 170 -18.57 1.87 -35.80
N THR A 171 -17.94 2.96 -35.34
CA THR A 171 -18.25 4.31 -35.81
C THR A 171 -17.92 4.45 -37.29
N ASP A 172 -16.79 3.94 -37.77
CA ASP A 172 -16.46 3.92 -39.20
C ASP A 172 -17.43 3.05 -40.03
N LEU A 173 -17.97 1.99 -39.43
CA LEU A 173 -18.86 1.02 -40.08
C LEU A 173 -20.33 1.46 -40.07
N VAL A 174 -20.76 2.24 -39.08
CA VAL A 174 -22.09 2.87 -38.94
C VAL A 174 -22.13 4.28 -39.55
N VAL A 175 -20.97 4.91 -39.71
CA VAL A 175 -20.74 6.07 -40.57
C VAL A 175 -20.03 5.66 -41.88
N PRO A 176 -20.53 4.67 -42.66
CA PRO A 176 -19.94 4.35 -43.95
C PRO A 176 -20.40 5.41 -44.94
N GLN A 177 -19.49 6.28 -45.38
CA GLN A 177 -19.59 7.15 -46.57
C GLN A 177 -20.83 8.06 -46.75
N SER A 178 -21.81 8.07 -45.84
CA SER A 178 -23.01 8.93 -45.95
C SER A 178 -22.69 10.41 -45.77
N THR A 179 -21.54 10.76 -45.19
CA THR A 179 -21.01 12.13 -45.16
C THR A 179 -20.40 12.61 -46.49
N LYS A 180 -20.39 11.82 -47.57
CA LYS A 180 -20.20 12.41 -48.91
C LYS A 180 -21.36 13.35 -49.31
N TYR A 181 -22.47 13.36 -48.56
CA TYR A 181 -23.62 14.25 -48.81
C TYR A 181 -24.16 14.92 -47.53
N GLY A 182 -23.29 15.62 -46.80
CA GLY A 182 -23.61 16.99 -46.36
C GLY A 182 -24.74 17.27 -45.35
N LEU A 183 -25.11 16.38 -44.43
CA LEU A 183 -25.96 16.76 -43.29
C LEU A 183 -25.37 16.26 -41.96
N PRO A 184 -25.17 17.15 -40.96
CA PRO A 184 -24.73 16.73 -39.63
C PRO A 184 -25.87 15.97 -38.94
N VAL A 185 -25.64 14.68 -38.69
CA VAL A 185 -26.59 13.85 -37.95
C VAL A 185 -26.34 14.07 -36.46
N ASN A 186 -27.19 14.85 -35.80
CA ASN A 186 -27.11 15.14 -34.37
C ASN A 186 -27.63 13.95 -33.55
N PHE A 187 -26.77 12.97 -33.29
CA PHE A 187 -27.06 11.90 -32.33
C PHE A 187 -26.62 12.31 -30.93
N GLN A 188 -27.51 12.14 -29.94
CA GLN A 188 -27.17 12.28 -28.53
C GLN A 188 -27.05 10.88 -27.90
N ALA A 189 -25.82 10.50 -27.55
CA ALA A 189 -25.57 9.28 -26.79
C ALA A 189 -25.85 9.52 -25.29
N VAL A 190 -26.42 8.51 -24.62
CA VAL A 190 -26.71 8.52 -23.18
C VAL A 190 -26.24 7.21 -22.54
N LEU A 191 -25.36 7.31 -21.54
CA LEU A 191 -24.94 6.16 -20.75
C LEU A 191 -25.89 5.97 -19.56
N LEU A 192 -26.53 4.79 -19.48
CA LEU A 192 -27.46 4.46 -18.40
C LEU A 192 -26.85 3.35 -17.54
N GLN A 193 -26.74 3.59 -16.22
CA GLN A 193 -26.42 2.55 -15.24
C GLN A 193 -27.72 2.05 -14.60
N PRO A 194 -28.21 0.84 -14.95
CA PRO A 194 -29.46 0.33 -14.39
C PRO A 194 -29.31 0.00 -12.90
N SER A 195 -30.34 0.32 -12.11
CA SER A 195 -30.41 -0.12 -10.71
C SER A 195 -30.61 -1.63 -10.62
N LYS A 196 -29.98 -2.29 -9.63
CA LYS A 196 -30.13 -3.73 -9.38
C LYS A 196 -31.62 -4.10 -9.31
N LYS A 197 -32.02 -5.14 -10.04
CA LYS A 197 -33.40 -5.67 -10.14
C LYS A 197 -34.42 -4.79 -10.89
N GLN A 198 -34.05 -3.63 -11.43
CA GLN A 198 -34.98 -2.74 -12.17
C GLN A 198 -34.87 -2.81 -13.70
N TYR A 199 -34.08 -3.74 -14.24
CA TYR A 199 -33.81 -3.87 -15.68
C TYR A 199 -35.07 -3.91 -16.54
N LYS A 200 -36.06 -4.72 -16.14
CA LYS A 200 -37.32 -4.87 -16.90
C LYS A 200 -38.11 -3.56 -16.95
N ARG A 201 -38.24 -2.87 -15.81
CA ARG A 201 -38.94 -1.57 -15.74
C ARG A 201 -38.22 -0.49 -16.53
N LEU A 202 -36.88 -0.45 -16.48
CA LEU A 202 -36.08 0.47 -17.29
C LEU A 202 -36.31 0.23 -18.78
N ARG A 203 -36.36 -1.05 -19.21
CA ARG A 203 -36.68 -1.41 -20.61
C ARG A 203 -38.05 -0.95 -21.04
N GLU A 204 -39.06 -1.19 -20.22
CA GLU A 204 -40.43 -0.76 -20.50
C GLU A 204 -40.50 0.76 -20.69
N VAL A 205 -39.82 1.54 -19.84
CA VAL A 205 -39.77 3.01 -19.95
C VAL A 205 -39.03 3.45 -21.21
N LEU A 206 -37.84 2.91 -21.48
CA LEU A 206 -37.06 3.27 -22.67
C LEU A 206 -37.82 2.94 -23.96
N ASN A 207 -38.45 1.76 -24.02
CA ASN A 207 -39.28 1.38 -25.16
C ASN A 207 -40.45 2.34 -25.32
N ALA A 208 -41.14 2.73 -24.24
CA ALA A 208 -42.23 3.69 -24.32
C ALA A 208 -41.77 5.08 -24.84
N VAL A 209 -40.59 5.54 -24.42
CA VAL A 209 -40.03 6.83 -24.87
C VAL A 209 -39.64 6.78 -26.35
N PHE A 210 -38.99 5.70 -26.78
CA PHE A 210 -38.38 5.60 -28.10
C PHE A 210 -39.21 4.86 -29.15
N LYS A 211 -40.40 4.35 -28.79
CA LYS A 211 -41.31 3.65 -29.71
C LYS A 211 -41.58 4.41 -31.02
N HIS A 212 -41.61 5.74 -30.95
CA HIS A 212 -41.83 6.59 -32.13
C HIS A 212 -40.76 6.43 -33.22
N LEU A 213 -39.57 5.91 -32.88
CA LEU A 213 -38.48 5.63 -33.82
C LEU A 213 -38.71 4.37 -34.65
N ASP A 214 -39.63 3.48 -34.25
CA ASP A 214 -39.94 2.24 -34.98
C ASP A 214 -40.45 2.53 -36.41
N GLY A 215 -41.21 3.62 -36.59
CA GLY A 215 -41.71 4.01 -37.92
C GLY A 215 -40.60 4.39 -38.89
N THR A 216 -39.52 4.98 -38.38
CA THR A 216 -38.35 5.38 -39.17
C THR A 216 -37.51 4.15 -39.56
N ALA A 217 -37.40 3.17 -38.65
CA ALA A 217 -36.70 1.91 -38.89
C ALA A 217 -37.47 1.00 -39.87
N ALA A 218 -38.77 0.82 -39.69
CA ALA A 218 -39.60 -0.02 -40.57
C ALA A 218 -39.60 0.47 -42.02
N THR A 219 -39.48 1.78 -42.26
CA THR A 219 -39.38 2.35 -43.61
C THR A 219 -38.02 2.10 -44.26
N SER A 220 -36.96 1.90 -43.46
CA SER A 220 -35.60 1.64 -43.93
C SER A 220 -35.26 0.14 -44.04
N VAL A 221 -36.04 -0.75 -43.40
CA VAL A 221 -35.87 -2.22 -43.55
C VAL A 221 -36.49 -2.75 -44.85
N VAL A 222 -37.42 -2.02 -45.49
CA VAL A 222 -38.11 -2.51 -46.71
C VAL A 222 -37.20 -2.54 -47.95
N ASP A 223 -36.03 -1.88 -47.93
CA ASP A 223 -35.19 -1.71 -49.13
C ASP A 223 -33.86 -2.51 -49.11
N TYR A 224 -33.55 -3.22 -48.03
CA TYR A 224 -32.35 -4.07 -47.99
C TYR A 224 -32.66 -5.43 -47.37
N GLY A 225 -33.16 -6.33 -48.22
CA GLY A 225 -33.08 -7.78 -48.01
C GLY A 225 -31.63 -8.26 -48.10
N MET A 226 -30.76 -7.82 -47.18
CA MET A 226 -29.41 -8.35 -47.02
C MET A 226 -29.42 -9.37 -45.88
N GLU A 227 -29.63 -10.64 -46.22
CA GLU A 227 -29.17 -11.74 -45.38
C GLU A 227 -27.63 -11.71 -45.35
N ILE A 228 -27.06 -11.29 -44.23
CA ILE A 228 -25.61 -11.41 -43.99
C ILE A 228 -25.34 -12.85 -43.51
N PRO A 229 -24.60 -13.67 -44.27
CA PRO A 229 -24.30 -15.04 -43.86
C PRO A 229 -23.49 -15.06 -42.57
N GLY A 230 -24.02 -15.71 -41.53
CA GLY A 230 -23.38 -15.82 -40.21
C GLY A 230 -24.00 -14.98 -39.08
N LEU A 231 -24.93 -14.07 -39.40
CA LEU A 231 -25.74 -13.38 -38.38
C LEU A 231 -27.11 -14.07 -38.24
N ASN A 232 -27.26 -14.91 -37.22
CA ASN A 232 -28.56 -15.47 -36.86
C ASN A 232 -29.39 -14.41 -36.11
N ILE A 233 -30.11 -13.56 -36.84
CA ILE A 233 -30.95 -12.47 -36.28
C ILE A 233 -32.20 -13.02 -35.57
N GLY A 234 -32.50 -14.32 -35.69
CA GLY A 234 -33.74 -14.94 -35.24
C GLY A 234 -34.01 -14.97 -33.73
N ASN A 235 -33.14 -14.44 -32.86
CA ASN A 235 -33.33 -14.46 -31.40
C ASN A 235 -32.82 -13.21 -30.65
N GLN A 236 -32.49 -12.10 -31.33
CA GLN A 236 -32.07 -10.88 -30.64
C GLN A 236 -33.27 -10.01 -30.26
N GLU A 237 -33.31 -9.57 -29.00
CA GLU A 237 -34.29 -8.60 -28.52
C GLU A 237 -34.19 -7.30 -29.35
N TYR A 238 -35.22 -7.02 -30.13
CA TYR A 238 -35.32 -5.80 -30.93
C TYR A 238 -35.68 -4.60 -30.05
N TYR A 239 -35.00 -3.47 -30.28
CA TYR A 239 -35.24 -2.20 -29.60
C TYR A 239 -35.31 -1.06 -30.63
N SER A 240 -36.23 -0.11 -30.44
CA SER A 240 -36.40 1.08 -31.28
C SER A 240 -35.21 2.06 -31.23
N TYR A 241 -34.23 1.79 -30.37
CA TYR A 241 -33.03 2.58 -30.14
C TYR A 241 -31.80 1.68 -30.23
N VAL A 242 -30.67 2.29 -30.60
CA VAL A 242 -29.38 1.61 -30.60
C VAL A 242 -29.00 1.27 -29.15
N TYR A 243 -28.77 -0.01 -28.88
CA TYR A 243 -28.46 -0.53 -27.55
C TYR A 243 -27.19 -1.37 -27.56
N PHE A 244 -26.27 -1.07 -26.63
CA PHE A 244 -25.11 -1.90 -26.33
C PHE A 244 -25.05 -2.18 -24.83
N LYS A 245 -24.91 -3.46 -24.45
CA LYS A 245 -24.64 -3.85 -23.06
C LYS A 245 -23.14 -3.74 -22.83
N ILE A 246 -22.73 -2.97 -21.83
CA ILE A 246 -21.36 -2.98 -21.30
C ILE A 246 -21.39 -3.76 -19.99
N ASP A 247 -20.68 -4.88 -19.91
CA ASP A 247 -20.53 -5.66 -18.68
C ASP A 247 -19.17 -5.35 -18.04
N LEU A 248 -19.18 -4.88 -16.80
CA LEU A 248 -17.98 -4.54 -16.02
C LEU A 248 -17.70 -5.58 -14.93
N ASN A 249 -18.45 -6.69 -14.87
CA ASN A 249 -18.14 -7.78 -13.96
C ASN A 249 -16.86 -8.50 -14.45
N MET A 250 -15.75 -8.14 -13.82
CA MET A 250 -14.41 -8.67 -14.13
C MET A 250 -14.08 -9.97 -13.37
N ILE A 251 -15.08 -10.59 -12.74
CA ILE A 251 -14.94 -11.78 -11.89
C ILE A 251 -16.18 -12.65 -12.11
N ASP A 252 -16.00 -13.86 -12.66
CA ASP A 252 -16.99 -14.93 -12.54
C ASP A 252 -16.96 -15.45 -11.10
N HIS A 253 -18.13 -15.56 -10.48
CA HIS A 253 -18.29 -16.11 -9.13
C HIS A 253 -17.98 -17.61 -9.08
#